data_AF-A0A939QYL5-F1
#
_entry.id   AF-A0A939QYL5-F1
#
_cell.length_a   1.000
_cell.length_b   1.000
_cell.length_c   1.000
_cell.angle_alpha   90.00
_cell.angle_beta   90.00
_cell.angle_gamma   90.00
#
_symmetry.space_group_name_H-M   'P 1'
#
loop_
_entity.id
_entity.type
_entity.pdbx_description
1 polymer ?
#
loop_
_entity_poly.entity_id
_entity_poly.type
_entity_poly.pdbx_seq_one_letter_code
_entity_poly.pdbx_strand_id
1 'polypeptide(L)' 'MFAVTPYLAERIVFGKNPDAPAGEIWQRCLVVGIARDVDGDPVFVVEVNDGGSSYLSFEDEVRRLDPVSTREKEQK' A
#
# COMPACT_ATOMS: atom_id res chain seq x y z
N MET A 1 18.12 -1.57 2.58
CA MET A 1 16.81 -2.09 2.13
C MET A 1 16.87 -3.61 2.11
N PHE A 2 15.83 -4.27 2.60
CA PHE A 2 15.65 -5.72 2.46
C PHE A 2 14.31 -6.01 1.77
N ALA A 3 14.32 -6.96 0.84
CA ALA A 3 13.11 -7.38 0.13
C ALA A 3 12.25 -8.28 1.03
N VAL A 4 10.94 -8.22 0.84
CA VAL A 4 9.97 -9.10 1.51
C VAL A 4 9.17 -9.85 0.44
N THR A 5 8.49 -10.93 0.81
CA THR A 5 7.49 -11.55 -0.08
C THR A 5 6.41 -10.50 -0.37
N PRO A 6 6.20 -10.11 -1.64
CA PRO A 6 5.28 -9.02 -1.92
C PRO A 6 3.86 -9.32 -1.46
N TYR A 7 3.19 -8.32 -0.90
CA TYR A 7 1.81 -8.44 -0.45
C TYR A 7 1.01 -7.18 -0.73
N LEU A 8 -0.29 -7.34 -0.97
CA LEU A 8 -1.19 -6.23 -1.22
C LEU A 8 -1.44 -5.44 0.06
N ALA A 9 -1.41 -4.13 -0.06
CA ALA A 9 -1.70 -3.20 1.02
C ALA A 9 -2.40 -1.96 0.47
N GLU A 10 -2.77 -1.05 1.36
CA GLU A 10 -3.19 0.30 1.03
C GLU A 10 -2.29 1.29 1.77
N ARG A 11 -1.98 2.41 1.10
CA ARG A 11 -1.27 3.55 1.69
C ARG A 11 -2.19 4.76 1.81
N ILE A 12 -1.88 5.67 2.72
CA ILE A 12 -2.62 6.93 2.85
C ILE A 12 -2.14 7.89 1.75
N VAL A 13 -3.08 8.47 1.01
CA VAL A 13 -2.83 9.55 0.07
C VAL A 13 -3.69 10.73 0.44
N PHE A 14 -3.04 11.87 0.67
CA PHE A 14 -3.70 13.13 0.94
C PHE A 14 -4.02 13.81 -0.40
N GLY A 15 -5.24 13.56 -0.91
CA GLY A 15 -5.75 14.23 -2.11
C GLY A 15 -6.55 15.49 -1.76
N LYS A 16 -6.42 16.54 -2.58
CA LYS A 16 -7.46 17.57 -2.68
C LYS A 16 -8.57 17.02 -3.57
N ASN A 17 -9.62 16.47 -2.98
CA ASN A 17 -10.86 16.26 -3.72
C ASN A 17 -11.56 17.62 -3.86
N PRO A 18 -11.89 18.12 -5.07
CA PRO A 18 -12.56 19.41 -5.21
C PRO A 18 -14.00 19.39 -4.65
N ASP A 19 -14.62 18.22 -4.54
CA ASP A 19 -16.02 18.05 -4.13
C ASP A 19 -16.20 17.45 -2.72
N ALA A 20 -15.11 17.23 -1.98
CA ALA A 20 -15.15 16.76 -0.59
C ALA A 20 -13.98 17.35 0.21
N PRO A 21 -14.14 17.63 1.52
CA PRO A 21 -13.05 18.15 2.34
C PRO A 21 -11.84 17.21 2.29
N ALA A 22 -10.64 17.79 2.37
CA ALA A 22 -9.38 17.05 2.38
C ALA A 22 -9.47 15.89 3.38
N GLY A 23 -9.49 14.67 2.85
CA GLY A 23 -9.67 13.45 3.62
C GLY A 23 -8.58 12.46 3.25
N GLU A 24 -8.23 11.62 4.21
CA GLU A 24 -7.34 10.48 4.00
C GLU A 24 -8.01 9.49 3.05
N ILE A 25 -7.40 9.27 1.89
CA ILE A 25 -7.83 8.25 0.94
C ILE A 25 -6.82 7.12 0.99
N TRP A 26 -7.32 5.90 1.18
CA TRP A 26 -6.48 4.70 1.13
C TRP A 26 -6.36 4.22 -0.32
N GLN A 27 -5.16 4.31 -0.89
CA GLN A 27 -4.84 3.87 -2.25
C GLN A 27 -4.12 2.54 -2.22
N ARG A 28 -4.57 1.59 -3.05
CA ARG A 28 -3.93 0.27 -3.18
C ARG A 28 -2.48 0.38 -3.65
N CYS A 29 -1.61 -0.40 -3.02
CA CYS A 29 -0.20 -0.54 -3.34
C CYS A 29 0.27 -1.98 -3.11
N LEU A 30 1.47 -2.30 -3.59
CA LEU A 30 2.13 -3.58 -3.33
C LEU A 30 3.37 -3.34 -2.47
N VAL A 31 3.42 -3.88 -1.27
CA VAL A 31 4.62 -3.80 -0.44
C VAL A 31 5.65 -4.78 -0.98
N VAL A 32 6.85 -4.29 -1.32
CA VAL A 32 7.92 -5.11 -1.93
C VAL A 32 9.19 -5.18 -1.06
N GLY A 33 9.31 -4.31 -0.06
CA GLY A 33 10.44 -4.34 0.86
C GLY A 33 10.30 -3.38 2.02
N ILE A 34 11.34 -3.34 2.84
CA ILE A 34 11.49 -2.40 3.94
C ILE A 34 12.88 -1.75 3.80
N ALA A 35 12.92 -0.44 3.97
CA ALA A 35 14.12 0.37 3.97
C ALA A 35 14.27 1.12 5.29
N ARG A 36 15.30 1.97 5.37
CA ARG A 36 15.44 2.95 6.44
C ARG A 36 15.42 4.33 5.79
N ASP A 37 14.77 5.27 6.43
CA ASP A 37 14.79 6.67 6.01
C ASP A 37 16.11 7.36 6.40
N VAL A 38 16.14 8.69 6.33
CA VAL A 38 17.33 9.51 6.64
C VAL A 38 17.68 9.52 8.13
N ASP A 39 16.70 9.34 9.00
CA ASP A 39 16.87 9.30 10.46
C ASP A 39 17.18 7.87 10.95
N GLY A 40 17.05 6.89 10.06
CA GLY A 40 17.35 5.49 10.30
C GLY A 40 16.13 4.65 10.68
N ASP A 41 14.93 5.25 10.63
CA ASP A 41 13.67 4.62 10.98
C ASP A 41 13.17 3.72 9.84
N PRO A 42 12.54 2.57 10.17
CA PRO A 42 12.09 1.63 9.16
C PRO A 42 10.88 2.18 8.39
N VAL A 43 10.97 2.14 7.06
CA VAL A 43 9.89 2.56 6.15
C VAL A 43 9.55 1.45 5.16
N PHE A 44 8.29 1.34 4.77
CA PHE A 44 7.85 0.40 3.75
C PHE A 44 8.24 0.89 2.36
N VAL A 45 8.74 -0.01 1.52
CA VAL A 45 8.93 0.24 0.09
C VAL A 45 7.74 -0.36 -0.64
N VAL A 46 6.98 0.49 -1.33
CA VAL A 46 5.75 0.10 -2.02
C VAL A 46 5.85 0.39 -3.51
N GLU A 47 5.32 -0.50 -4.34
CA GLU A 47 5.01 -0.21 -5.74
C GLU A 47 3.59 0.33 -5.84
N VAL A 48 3.45 1.47 -6.52
CA VAL A 48 2.17 2.15 -6.77
C VAL A 48 1.94 2.19 -8.26
N ASN A 49 0.75 1.79 -8.69
CA ASN A 49 0.28 2.00 -10.05
C ASN A 49 -0.69 3.19 -10.07
N ASP A 50 -0.34 4.22 -10.82
CA ASP A 50 -1.14 5.42 -11.00
C ASP A 50 -1.24 5.76 -12.49
N GLY A 51 -2.47 5.77 -13.04
CA GLY A 51 -2.71 6.16 -14.42
C GLY A 51 -1.93 5.37 -15.49
N GLY A 52 -1.58 4.10 -15.22
CA GLY A 52 -0.81 3.24 -16.13
C GLY A 52 0.72 3.36 -15.99
N SER A 53 1.21 4.19 -15.08
CA SER A 53 2.63 4.23 -14.68
C SER A 53 2.81 3.54 -13.33
N SER A 54 3.88 2.76 -13.19
CA SER A 54 4.28 2.20 -11.90
C SER A 54 5.55 2.88 -11.38
N TYR A 55 5.58 3.19 -10.08
CA TYR A 55 6.76 3.76 -9.42
C TYR A 55 6.89 3.22 -7.99
N LEU A 56 8.10 3.31 -7.44
CA LEU A 56 8.37 2.98 -6.04
C LEU A 56 8.18 4.22 -5.16
N SER A 57 7.58 4.01 -3.99
CA SER A 57 7.40 5.03 -2.96
C SER A 57 7.79 4.47 -1.59
N PHE A 58 8.04 5.38 -0.64
CA PHE A 58 8.32 5.03 0.74
C PHE A 58 7.15 5.48 1.61
N GLU A 59 6.66 4.59 2.47
CA GLU A 59 5.51 4.85 3.33
C GLU A 59 5.84 4.48 4.77
N ASP A 60 5.46 5.35 5.71
CA ASP A 60 5.62 5.09 7.15
C ASP A 60 4.57 4.09 7.64
N GLU A 61 3.38 4.14 7.05
CA GLU A 61 2.26 3.28 7.40
C GLU A 61 1.59 2.69 6.15
N VAL A 62 1.32 1.38 6.22
CA VAL A 62 0.52 0.67 5.21
C VAL A 62 -0.49 -0.24 5.92
N ARG A 63 -1.69 -0.33 5.35
CA ARG A 63 -2.71 -1.28 5.79
C ARG A 63 -2.63 -2.53 4.94
N ARG A 64 -2.14 -3.63 5.50
CA ARG A 64 -2.11 -4.92 4.80
C ARG A 64 -3.53 -5.34 4.42
N LEU A 65 -3.72 -5.74 3.17
CA LEU A 65 -4.94 -6.38 2.71
C LEU A 65 -4.75 -7.88 2.82
N ASP A 66 -5.59 -8.54 3.62
CA ASP A 66 -5.63 -9.99 3.64
C ASP A 66 -6.08 -10.52 2.27
N PRO A 67 -5.52 -11.63 1.80
CA PRO A 67 -6.07 -12.31 0.64
C PRO A 67 -7.54 -12.64 0.95
N VAL A 68 -8.45 -12.29 0.04
CA VAL A 68 -9.87 -12.63 0.17
C VAL A 68 -9.97 -14.12 0.45
N SER A 69 -10.43 -14.49 1.64
CA SER A 69 -10.67 -15.89 2.00
C SER A 69 -11.89 -16.38 1.21
N THR A 70 -11.68 -16.85 -0.02
CA THR A 70 -12.73 -17.55 -0.77
C THR A 70 -12.87 -18.96 -0.20
N ARG A 71 -13.46 -19.07 1.00
CA ARG A 71 -13.89 -20.35 1.59
C ARG A 71 -15.39 -20.32 1.86
N GLU A 72 -16.19 -20.10 0.82
CA GLU A 72 -17.58 -20.52 0.82
C GLU A 72 -17.96 -21.00 -0.60
N LYS A 73 -18.17 -22.32 -0.70
CA LYS A 73 -19.02 -23.09 -1.63
C LYS A 73 -18.34 -24.33 -2.21
N GLU A 74 -17.99 -25.27 -1.34
CA GLU A 74 -18.02 -26.70 -1.66
C GLU A 74 -18.67 -27.44 -0.49
N GLN A 75 -20.00 -27.34 -0.42
CA GLN A 75 -20.86 -28.36 0.20
C GLN A 75 -22.32 -28.08 -0.20
N LYS A 76 -22.77 -28.76 -1.25
CA LYS A 76 -24.16 -29.21 -1.41
C LYS A 76 -24.18 -30.44 -2.30
#